data_AF-A0A7Y4A9M9-F1
#
_entry.id   AF-A0A7Y4A9M9-F1
#
_cell.length_a   1.000
_cell.length_b   1.000
_cell.length_c   1.000
_cell.angle_alpha   90.00
_cell.angle_beta   90.00
_cell.angle_gamma   90.00
#
_symmetry.space_group_name_H-M   'P 1'
#
loop_
_entity.id
_entity.type
_entity.pdbx_description
1 polymer ?
#
loop_
_entity_poly.entity_id
_entity_poly.type
_entity_poly.pdbx_seq_one_letter_code
_entity_poly.pdbx_strand_id
1 'polypeptide(L)'
;MKIKRFFAKDMRTALLQVKGELGDDAVIMSNKKVAGGVEIVAAVDGDGGSSSLSNNQYGSNPRHNPTPPRQAPASLPSAAPARALEEDKVSLQSHAGEDRSMSKRFANMFKQYSGNGSSGDSEESSADTLSALLKRQSSSRQDPRENVQVREDSPLARLIAEDRRIERPAAKLDPTRFERSRQNDASLPNEDLEEMKEEMTSIRRLLEHQVSGLMWQEVERREPLRAMLIKRLERMGVSSDLADQLACYIPEDTPPTKAWKALLGLVSDQVPVAKQDILKRGGVVALLGPTGVGKTTTVAKLAARAAMEYGADNVALVSTDTYRIGAHEQLAIYGRIMGCPVKVAKDSNELADVIYQLRNRRLILVDTAGMGQRDVRLSEQLDTLMQETGEVIHSYLVLPATAQRKVLQETIDHFKRIPLSGCIMTKLDESLSLGEFVSVVVQNALPVAYIANGQRVPEDIVIAQPKYMVAKANELLEKSTDDEPHYWNSESERF
;
A
#
# COMPACT_ATOMS: atom_id res chain seq x y z
N MET A 1 -43.94 6.76 -14.23
CA MET A 1 -44.27 5.52 -13.52
C MET A 1 -45.78 5.28 -13.36
N LYS A 2 -46.35 4.31 -14.10
CA LYS A 2 -47.68 3.75 -13.83
C LYS A 2 -47.50 2.46 -13.02
N ILE A 3 -48.07 2.39 -11.81
CA ILE A 3 -47.99 1.22 -10.91
C ILE A 3 -49.36 0.54 -10.85
N LYS A 4 -49.40 -0.79 -11.00
CA LYS A 4 -50.62 -1.60 -10.91
C LYS A 4 -50.42 -2.88 -10.11
N ARG A 5 -51.53 -3.37 -9.52
CA ARG A 5 -51.61 -4.61 -8.74
C ARG A 5 -52.44 -5.65 -9.50
N PHE A 6 -51.94 -6.89 -9.53
CA PHE A 6 -52.52 -8.03 -10.23
C PHE A 6 -52.71 -9.19 -9.25
N PHE A 7 -53.85 -9.87 -9.34
CA PHE A 7 -54.16 -11.07 -8.56
C PHE A 7 -54.49 -12.22 -9.50
N ALA A 8 -53.79 -13.35 -9.36
CA ALA A 8 -54.10 -14.55 -10.13
C ALA A 8 -53.91 -15.82 -9.32
N LYS A 9 -54.52 -16.92 -9.78
CA LYS A 9 -54.45 -18.23 -9.11
C LYS A 9 -53.03 -18.77 -9.02
N ASP A 10 -52.21 -18.52 -10.05
CA ASP A 10 -50.82 -18.95 -10.14
C ASP A 10 -49.91 -17.81 -10.64
N MET A 11 -48.62 -17.88 -10.29
CA MET A 11 -47.62 -16.89 -10.70
C MET A 11 -47.55 -16.72 -12.23
N ARG A 12 -47.70 -17.81 -12.97
CA ARG A 12 -47.63 -17.80 -14.45
C ARG A 12 -48.76 -16.96 -15.06
N THR A 13 -49.97 -17.07 -14.51
CA THR A 13 -51.13 -16.29 -14.95
C THR A 13 -51.00 -14.82 -14.53
N ALA A 14 -50.45 -14.55 -13.35
CA ALA A 14 -50.18 -13.18 -12.90
C ALA A 14 -49.14 -12.48 -13.80
N LEU A 15 -48.06 -13.16 -14.19
CA LEU A 15 -47.07 -12.62 -15.12
C LEU A 15 -47.64 -12.38 -16.53
N LEU A 16 -48.52 -13.25 -17.01
CA LEU A 16 -49.24 -13.07 -18.28
C LEU A 16 -50.14 -11.82 -18.25
N GLN A 17 -50.80 -11.55 -17.12
CA GLN A 17 -51.61 -10.34 -16.94
C GLN A 17 -50.74 -9.07 -16.86
N VAL A 18 -49.62 -9.12 -16.14
CA VAL A 18 -48.64 -8.01 -16.10
C VAL A 18 -48.13 -7.70 -17.51
N LYS A 19 -47.73 -8.73 -18.26
CA LYS A 19 -47.23 -8.60 -19.64
C LYS A 19 -48.30 -8.04 -20.58
N GLY A 20 -49.54 -8.51 -20.45
CA GLY A 20 -50.66 -8.07 -21.28
C GLY A 20 -51.07 -6.60 -21.05
N GLU A 21 -50.94 -6.09 -19.82
CA GLU A 21 -51.38 -4.73 -19.48
C GLU A 21 -50.27 -3.68 -19.44
N LEU A 22 -49.07 -4.04 -19.01
CA LEU A 22 -47.94 -3.13 -18.82
C LEU A 22 -46.87 -3.29 -19.91
N GLY A 23 -46.91 -4.37 -20.70
CA GLY A 23 -45.92 -4.67 -21.73
C GLY A 23 -44.69 -5.39 -21.18
N ASP A 24 -43.74 -5.66 -22.07
CA ASP A 24 -42.56 -6.48 -21.79
C ASP A 24 -41.55 -5.77 -20.86
N ASP A 25 -41.63 -4.44 -20.76
CA ASP A 25 -40.72 -3.60 -19.98
C ASP A 25 -41.21 -3.35 -18.53
N ALA A 26 -42.18 -4.13 -18.05
CA ALA A 26 -42.74 -3.98 -16.71
C ALA A 26 -41.81 -4.50 -15.60
N VAL A 27 -41.50 -3.63 -14.64
CA VAL A 27 -40.69 -3.98 -13.47
C VAL A 27 -41.61 -4.42 -12.33
N ILE A 28 -41.39 -5.65 -11.83
CA ILE A 28 -42.13 -6.19 -10.68
C ILE A 28 -41.53 -5.63 -9.39
N MET A 29 -42.34 -4.92 -8.62
CA MET A 29 -41.92 -4.30 -7.36
C MET A 29 -42.18 -5.18 -6.15
N SER A 30 -43.22 -6.01 -6.18
CA SER A 30 -43.57 -6.87 -5.05
C SER A 30 -44.32 -8.12 -5.52
N ASN A 31 -44.07 -9.23 -4.85
CA ASN A 31 -44.73 -10.52 -5.06
C ASN A 31 -45.12 -11.10 -3.69
N LYS A 32 -46.43 -11.28 -3.46
CA LYS A 32 -46.97 -11.84 -2.22
C LYS A 32 -47.91 -13.00 -2.52
N LYS A 33 -47.67 -14.15 -1.88
CA LYS A 33 -48.63 -15.27 -1.90
C LYS A 33 -49.76 -15.00 -0.91
N VAL A 34 -51.00 -15.07 -1.39
CA VAL A 34 -52.22 -14.80 -0.60
C VAL A 34 -53.15 -16.02 -0.65
N ALA A 35 -54.06 -16.15 0.33
CA ALA A 35 -55.01 -17.25 0.35
C ALA A 35 -55.94 -17.15 -0.87
N GLY A 36 -55.67 -17.95 -1.90
CA GLY A 36 -56.38 -17.91 -3.19
C GLY A 36 -55.49 -17.62 -4.42
N GLY A 37 -54.18 -17.37 -4.24
CA GLY A 37 -53.24 -17.23 -5.36
C GLY A 37 -52.03 -16.35 -5.06
N VAL A 38 -51.62 -15.57 -6.06
CA VAL A 38 -50.46 -14.68 -6.02
C VAL A 38 -50.87 -13.25 -6.36
N GLU A 39 -50.41 -12.30 -5.56
CA GLU A 39 -50.51 -10.86 -5.78
C GLU A 39 -49.17 -10.32 -6.30
N ILE A 40 -49.18 -9.63 -7.45
CA ILE A 40 -48.01 -8.98 -8.05
C ILE A 40 -48.26 -7.48 -8.19
N VAL A 41 -47.33 -6.66 -7.73
CA VAL A 41 -47.29 -5.22 -7.99
C VAL A 41 -46.22 -4.96 -9.05
N ALA A 42 -46.59 -4.33 -10.17
CA ALA A 42 -45.67 -4.02 -11.26
C ALA A 42 -45.81 -2.56 -11.73
N ALA A 43 -44.73 -2.00 -12.27
CA ALA A 43 -44.64 -0.62 -12.70
C ALA A 43 -43.95 -0.47 -14.06
N VAL A 44 -44.37 0.52 -14.86
CA VAL A 44 -43.69 0.94 -16.11
C VAL A 44 -43.50 2.44 -16.12
N ASP A 45 -42.31 2.89 -16.49
CA ASP A 45 -42.03 4.29 -16.76
C ASP A 45 -42.43 4.63 -18.20
N GLY A 46 -43.49 5.41 -18.34
CA GLY A 46 -43.89 5.97 -19.62
C GLY A 46 -43.12 7.26 -19.88
N ASP A 47 -42.01 7.15 -20.62
CA ASP A 47 -41.85 7.81 -21.92
C ASP A 47 -40.56 7.39 -22.64
N GLY A 48 -40.76 6.73 -23.80
CA GLY A 48 -40.04 6.87 -25.07
C GLY A 48 -38.51 6.83 -25.13
N GLY A 49 -37.97 5.75 -25.74
CA GLY A 49 -36.74 5.86 -26.53
C GLY A 49 -35.93 4.58 -26.70
N SER A 50 -36.45 3.60 -27.45
CA SER A 50 -35.63 2.52 -28.00
C SER A 50 -34.66 3.09 -29.06
N SER A 51 -33.39 2.76 -28.88
CA SER A 51 -32.29 3.02 -29.80
C SER A 51 -32.46 2.27 -31.12
N SER A 52 -32.18 2.92 -32.25
CA SER A 52 -31.45 2.26 -33.35
C SER A 52 -31.02 3.24 -34.45
N LEU A 53 -29.76 3.06 -34.87
CA LEU A 53 -29.15 3.38 -36.17
C LEU A 53 -28.37 4.70 -36.31
N SER A 54 -27.05 4.57 -36.15
CA SER A 54 -26.00 4.98 -37.11
C SER A 54 -26.33 6.12 -38.08
N ASN A 55 -25.56 7.21 -38.06
CA ASN A 55 -24.39 7.42 -38.93
C ASN A 55 -23.85 8.85 -38.76
N ASN A 56 -22.52 8.95 -38.76
CA ASN A 56 -21.66 10.07 -39.17
C ASN A 56 -21.86 11.52 -38.68
N GLN A 57 -20.79 11.99 -38.03
CA GLN A 57 -20.06 13.25 -38.21
C GLN A 57 -20.84 14.57 -38.18
N TYR A 58 -20.53 15.43 -37.20
CA TYR A 58 -20.25 16.88 -37.34
C TYR A 58 -19.48 17.30 -36.08
N GLY A 59 -18.41 18.12 -36.10
CA GLY A 59 -18.29 19.36 -36.85
C GLY A 59 -18.90 20.49 -36.03
N SER A 60 -18.16 21.02 -35.06
CA SER A 60 -18.57 22.08 -34.14
C SER A 60 -18.55 23.46 -34.82
N ASN A 61 -19.67 24.22 -34.74
CA ASN A 61 -19.66 25.57 -34.15
C ASN A 61 -21.06 26.26 -34.13
N PRO A 62 -21.24 27.32 -33.29
CA PRO A 62 -22.44 27.55 -32.49
C PRO A 62 -23.14 28.90 -32.78
N ARG A 63 -24.35 29.12 -32.24
CA ARG A 63 -24.91 30.48 -32.06
C ARG A 63 -25.85 30.68 -30.85
N HIS A 64 -25.41 31.62 -30.03
CA HIS A 64 -26.00 32.62 -29.10
C HIS A 64 -27.51 32.99 -29.02
N ASN A 65 -27.96 33.16 -27.75
CA ASN A 65 -28.71 34.28 -27.08
C ASN A 65 -30.19 34.60 -27.42
N PRO A 66 -30.93 35.45 -26.64
CA PRO A 66 -30.82 35.87 -25.21
C PRO A 66 -32.20 36.01 -24.45
N THR A 67 -32.16 36.41 -23.15
CA THR A 67 -33.29 36.69 -22.22
C THR A 67 -33.45 38.18 -21.87
N PRO A 68 -34.62 38.68 -21.39
CA PRO A 68 -34.78 40.02 -20.79
C PRO A 68 -35.20 40.05 -19.29
N PRO A 69 -35.22 41.24 -18.61
CA PRO A 69 -35.09 41.37 -17.13
C PRO A 69 -36.21 42.18 -16.39
N ARG A 70 -36.22 42.14 -15.02
CA ARG A 70 -36.69 43.15 -14.01
C ARG A 70 -36.97 42.48 -12.63
N GLN A 71 -37.04 43.09 -11.42
CA GLN A 71 -36.53 44.27 -10.67
C GLN A 71 -36.95 44.05 -9.18
N ALA A 72 -36.22 44.60 -8.19
CA ALA A 72 -36.46 44.47 -6.72
C ALA A 72 -37.37 45.55 -6.11
N PRO A 73 -37.73 45.49 -4.79
CA PRO A 73 -37.01 46.32 -3.77
C PRO A 73 -36.90 45.74 -2.32
N ALA A 74 -36.13 46.45 -1.47
CA ALA A 74 -35.65 46.17 -0.09
C ALA A 74 -36.64 46.50 1.07
N SER A 75 -36.46 46.03 2.33
CA SER A 75 -35.66 46.68 3.42
C SER A 75 -35.83 46.02 4.83
N LEU A 76 -34.89 46.35 5.76
CA LEU A 76 -34.81 46.22 7.27
C LEU A 76 -33.76 45.21 7.84
N PRO A 77 -33.25 45.36 9.10
CA PRO A 77 -32.09 46.18 9.50
C PRO A 77 -31.00 45.42 10.31
N SER A 78 -29.90 46.11 10.64
CA SER A 78 -28.68 45.61 11.32
C SER A 78 -28.71 45.60 12.86
N ALA A 79 -28.09 44.59 13.50
CA ALA A 79 -27.21 44.72 14.69
C ALA A 79 -26.56 43.37 15.12
N ALA A 80 -25.21 43.34 15.12
CA ALA A 80 -24.13 42.53 15.76
C ALA A 80 -24.39 41.27 16.65
N PRO A 81 -23.36 40.44 17.01
CA PRO A 81 -21.94 40.39 16.61
C PRO A 81 -21.44 39.00 16.11
N ALA A 82 -20.33 38.99 15.36
CA ALA A 82 -19.60 37.79 14.98
C ALA A 82 -18.64 37.34 16.09
N ARG A 83 -18.69 36.06 16.47
CA ARG A 83 -17.67 35.36 17.25
C ARG A 83 -16.65 34.76 16.27
N ALA A 84 -15.37 35.09 16.48
CA ALA A 84 -14.23 34.46 15.83
C ALA A 84 -14.02 33.05 16.41
N LEU A 85 -13.72 32.09 15.54
CA LEU A 85 -13.32 30.72 15.90
C LEU A 85 -11.80 30.68 16.04
N GLU A 86 -11.32 30.17 17.16
CA GLU A 86 -9.90 29.94 17.45
C GLU A 86 -9.42 28.67 16.73
N GLU A 87 -8.23 28.76 16.12
CA GLU A 87 -7.52 27.64 15.49
C GLU A 87 -6.78 26.81 16.53
N ASP A 88 -7.03 25.50 16.50
CA ASP A 88 -6.40 24.49 17.35
C ASP A 88 -5.02 24.11 16.76
N LYS A 89 -3.94 24.47 17.47
CA LYS A 89 -2.55 24.16 17.10
C LYS A 89 -2.13 22.83 17.71
N VAL A 90 -2.03 21.80 16.87
CA VAL A 90 -1.39 20.52 17.22
C VAL A 90 0.13 20.68 17.25
N SER A 91 0.74 20.39 18.38
CA SER A 91 2.19 20.38 18.59
C SER A 91 2.79 19.04 18.16
N LEU A 92 3.60 19.04 17.10
CA LEU A 92 4.43 17.91 16.71
C LEU A 92 5.81 18.05 17.35
N GLN A 93 6.02 17.32 18.45
CA GLN A 93 7.36 17.01 18.98
C GLN A 93 8.03 16.01 18.02
N SER A 94 9.07 16.46 17.32
CA SER A 94 9.96 15.60 16.54
C SER A 94 11.09 15.07 17.43
N HIS A 95 11.04 13.78 17.72
CA HIS A 95 12.20 13.03 18.19
C HIS A 95 13.19 12.86 17.02
N ALA A 96 14.29 13.58 17.07
CA ALA A 96 15.43 13.40 16.18
C ALA A 96 16.34 12.29 16.74
N GLY A 97 16.23 11.09 16.19
CA GLY A 97 17.14 9.98 16.42
C GLY A 97 17.04 8.98 15.27
N GLU A 98 18.18 8.58 14.72
CA GLU A 98 18.35 7.48 13.75
C GLU A 98 18.13 7.76 12.25
N ASP A 99 18.79 8.78 11.69
CA ASP A 99 18.94 8.89 10.22
C ASP A 99 20.41 9.03 9.74
N ARG A 100 21.37 8.68 10.60
CA ARG A 100 22.82 8.77 10.28
C ARG A 100 23.45 7.47 9.72
N SER A 101 22.66 6.44 9.48
CA SER A 101 23.15 5.11 9.08
C SER A 101 23.35 4.97 7.56
N MET A 102 22.52 5.63 6.75
CA MET A 102 22.54 5.47 5.29
C MET A 102 23.69 6.22 4.61
N SER A 103 24.01 7.45 5.04
CA SER A 103 25.08 8.25 4.43
C SER A 103 26.48 7.63 4.61
N LYS A 104 26.70 6.86 5.69
CA LYS A 104 27.99 6.16 5.92
C LYS A 104 28.16 4.93 5.02
N ARG A 105 27.07 4.26 4.63
CA ARG A 105 27.12 3.09 3.74
C ARG A 105 27.43 3.52 2.30
N PHE A 106 26.87 4.63 1.86
CA PHE A 106 27.17 5.22 0.56
C PHE A 106 28.62 5.75 0.45
N ALA A 107 29.15 6.35 1.52
CA ALA A 107 30.54 6.81 1.55
C ALA A 107 31.57 5.67 1.47
N ASN A 108 31.28 4.51 2.09
CA ASN A 108 32.16 3.34 2.02
C ASN A 108 32.13 2.63 0.65
N MET A 109 31.00 2.70 -0.07
CA MET A 109 30.87 2.10 -1.40
C MET A 109 31.63 2.89 -2.47
N PHE A 110 31.69 4.21 -2.36
CA PHE A 110 32.48 5.06 -3.26
C PHE A 110 34.00 4.88 -3.07
N LYS A 111 34.42 4.56 -1.84
CA LYS A 111 35.84 4.30 -1.50
C LYS A 111 36.36 2.98 -2.09
N GLN A 112 35.46 2.07 -2.45
CA GLN A 112 35.79 0.75 -2.99
C GLN A 112 35.98 0.77 -4.52
N TYR A 113 35.46 1.79 -5.21
CA TYR A 113 35.61 1.98 -6.65
C TYR A 113 36.80 2.87 -7.04
N SER A 114 37.36 3.65 -6.12
CA SER A 114 38.54 4.49 -6.38
C SER A 114 39.89 3.80 -6.10
N GLY A 115 39.87 2.54 -5.68
CA GLY A 115 41.07 1.80 -5.28
C GLY A 115 41.57 0.80 -6.33
N ASN A 116 42.06 1.27 -7.49
CA ASN A 116 42.97 0.45 -8.29
C ASN A 116 43.90 1.33 -9.16
N GLY A 117 45.10 1.62 -8.65
CA GLY A 117 46.15 2.36 -9.35
C GLY A 117 47.09 3.07 -8.37
N SER A 118 48.33 2.63 -8.30
CA SER A 118 49.30 2.88 -7.23
C SER A 118 49.97 4.26 -7.21
N SER A 119 50.34 4.64 -5.97
CA SER A 119 51.47 5.48 -5.49
C SER A 119 51.42 7.01 -5.59
N GLY A 120 51.43 7.66 -4.41
CA GLY A 120 51.85 9.05 -4.19
C GLY A 120 51.13 9.76 -3.04
N ASP A 121 51.78 9.86 -1.88
CA ASP A 121 51.32 10.58 -0.67
C ASP A 121 50.94 12.05 -0.94
N SER A 122 49.74 12.46 -0.50
CA SER A 122 49.47 13.73 0.21
C SER A 122 47.98 14.09 0.13
N GLU A 123 47.14 13.78 1.15
CA GLU A 123 45.85 14.47 1.35
C GLU A 123 45.11 14.12 2.67
N GLU A 124 45.81 14.15 3.82
CA GLU A 124 45.16 13.99 5.15
C GLU A 124 45.13 15.26 6.02
N SER A 125 45.66 16.41 5.58
CA SER A 125 45.82 17.58 6.47
C SER A 125 44.72 18.66 6.39
N SER A 126 43.79 18.61 5.44
CA SER A 126 42.79 19.67 5.20
C SER A 126 41.46 19.47 5.94
N ALA A 127 41.10 18.23 6.30
CA ALA A 127 39.85 17.93 7.00
C ALA A 127 39.94 18.19 8.53
N ASP A 128 41.12 18.02 9.12
CA ASP A 128 41.35 18.21 10.56
C ASP A 128 41.51 19.69 10.96
N THR A 129 41.92 20.56 10.05
CA THR A 129 42.11 22.00 10.32
C THR A 129 40.79 22.77 10.41
N LEU A 130 39.80 22.41 9.59
CA LEU A 130 38.47 23.04 9.61
C LEU A 130 37.62 22.59 10.80
N SER A 131 37.70 21.32 11.16
CA SER A 131 37.00 20.77 12.32
C SER A 131 37.61 21.25 13.65
N ALA A 132 38.93 21.45 13.71
CA ALA A 132 39.58 22.10 14.85
C ALA A 132 39.20 23.59 15.00
N LEU A 133 39.05 24.33 13.90
CA LEU A 133 38.62 25.73 13.91
C LEU A 133 37.18 25.91 14.40
N LEU A 134 36.26 25.06 13.94
CA LEU A 134 34.86 25.08 14.38
C LEU A 134 34.71 24.73 15.87
N LYS A 135 35.53 23.81 16.39
CA LYS A 135 35.52 23.42 17.80
C LYS A 135 36.08 24.51 18.73
N ARG A 136 37.02 25.32 18.23
CA ARG A 136 37.59 26.46 18.96
C ARG A 136 36.62 27.66 19.02
N GLN A 137 35.77 27.81 18.00
CA GLN A 137 34.78 28.88 17.94
C GLN A 137 33.57 28.60 18.82
N SER A 138 33.19 27.32 18.99
CA SER A 138 32.09 26.92 19.87
C SER A 138 32.46 26.96 21.36
N SER A 139 33.73 26.70 21.72
CA SER A 139 34.20 26.79 23.12
C SER A 139 34.38 28.23 23.63
N SER A 140 34.39 29.25 22.76
CA SER A 140 34.57 30.66 23.13
C SER A 140 33.29 31.35 23.62
N ARG A 141 32.13 30.66 23.61
CA ARG A 141 30.82 31.28 23.87
C ARG A 141 30.18 30.94 25.22
N GLN A 142 30.85 30.19 26.09
CA GLN A 142 30.35 29.86 27.42
C GLN A 142 31.41 30.14 28.49
N ASP A 143 30.99 30.90 29.52
CA ASP A 143 31.64 31.29 30.78
C ASP A 143 32.65 32.47 30.81
N PRO A 144 32.26 33.60 31.44
CA PRO A 144 33.20 34.63 31.89
C PRO A 144 33.23 34.71 33.42
N ARG A 145 33.86 33.74 34.11
CA ARG A 145 34.32 33.92 35.49
C ARG A 145 35.50 33.00 35.79
N GLU A 146 36.72 33.48 35.56
CA GLU A 146 37.86 32.94 36.30
C GLU A 146 38.92 34.03 36.55
N ASN A 147 39.25 34.19 37.83
CA ASN A 147 40.20 35.12 38.41
C ASN A 147 41.62 34.78 37.92
N VAL A 148 42.29 35.75 37.28
CA VAL A 148 43.76 35.69 37.10
C VAL A 148 44.42 36.58 38.14
N GLN A 149 45.05 35.95 39.13
CA GLN A 149 45.92 36.61 40.12
C GLN A 149 47.22 37.05 39.45
N VAL A 150 47.48 38.35 39.40
CA VAL A 150 48.73 38.93 38.88
C VAL A 150 49.69 39.16 40.06
N ARG A 151 50.92 38.64 39.93
CA ARG A 151 52.03 38.80 40.89
C ARG A 151 52.48 40.27 41.00
N GLU A 152 52.69 40.76 42.21
CA GLU A 152 52.76 42.20 42.56
C GLU A 152 54.05 42.96 42.20
N ASP A 153 55.10 42.33 41.67
CA ASP A 153 56.39 43.01 41.46
C ASP A 153 56.73 43.30 39.99
N SER A 154 55.75 43.82 39.23
CA SER A 154 55.98 44.36 37.89
C SER A 154 55.90 45.90 37.89
N PRO A 155 56.82 46.62 37.22
CA PRO A 155 56.80 48.09 37.13
C PRO A 155 55.52 48.64 36.47
N LEU A 156 54.73 47.79 35.81
CA LEU A 156 53.44 48.12 35.21
C LEU A 156 52.30 48.20 36.25
N ALA A 157 52.42 47.51 37.39
CA ALA A 157 51.44 47.56 38.48
C ALA A 157 51.48 48.89 39.27
N ARG A 158 52.67 49.51 39.36
CA ARG A 158 52.83 50.84 40.01
C ARG A 158 52.25 51.99 39.16
N LEU A 159 52.35 51.90 37.83
CA LEU A 159 51.74 52.86 36.91
C LEU A 159 50.21 52.82 36.94
N ILE A 160 49.61 51.63 37.10
CA ILE A 160 48.14 51.47 37.23
C ILE A 160 47.62 51.98 38.58
N ALA A 161 48.46 51.98 39.62
CA ALA A 161 48.12 52.50 40.95
C ALA A 161 48.15 54.04 41.04
N GLU A 162 48.99 54.71 40.22
CA GLU A 162 49.05 56.17 40.14
C GLU A 162 47.91 56.77 39.30
N ASP A 163 47.41 56.06 38.28
CA ASP A 163 46.33 56.53 37.39
C ASP A 163 44.91 56.41 38.00
N ARG A 164 44.78 55.76 39.18
CA ARG A 164 43.50 55.59 39.90
C ARG A 164 43.12 56.73 40.85
N ARG A 165 43.92 57.80 40.96
CA ARG A 165 43.68 58.91 41.92
C ARG A 165 42.90 60.11 41.35
N ILE A 166 42.33 60.00 40.14
CA ILE A 166 41.48 61.05 39.57
C ILE A 166 40.08 60.47 39.32
N GLU A 167 39.17 60.68 40.27
CA GLU A 167 37.74 60.43 40.07
C GLU A 167 37.20 61.40 39.01
N ARG A 168 37.04 60.93 37.76
CA ARG A 168 36.25 61.61 36.73
C ARG A 168 34.82 61.06 36.78
N PRO A 169 33.78 61.91 36.86
CA PRO A 169 32.41 61.44 36.87
C PRO A 169 32.08 60.70 35.57
N ALA A 170 31.51 59.50 35.70
CA ALA A 170 31.10 58.68 34.56
C ALA A 170 30.11 59.46 33.66
N ALA A 171 30.48 59.60 32.39
CA ALA A 171 29.59 60.16 31.38
C ALA A 171 28.35 59.25 31.26
N LYS A 172 27.16 59.77 31.60
CA LYS A 172 25.89 59.10 31.32
C LYS A 172 25.74 59.01 29.80
N LEU A 173 25.93 57.81 29.26
CA LEU A 173 25.62 57.49 27.87
C LEU A 173 24.11 57.28 27.76
N ASP A 174 23.47 58.13 26.95
CA ASP A 174 22.05 58.07 26.64
C ASP A 174 21.75 56.79 25.80
N PRO A 175 20.93 55.83 26.28
CA PRO A 175 20.76 54.53 25.63
C PRO A 175 20.03 54.60 24.28
N THR A 176 19.43 55.74 23.95
CA THR A 176 18.65 55.95 22.72
C THR A 176 19.49 56.12 21.46
N ARG A 177 20.83 56.27 21.58
CA ARG A 177 21.73 56.42 20.43
C ARG A 177 22.21 55.10 19.82
N PHE A 178 22.15 53.99 20.56
CA PHE A 178 22.59 52.67 20.10
C PHE A 178 21.50 51.80 19.47
N GLU A 179 20.21 52.18 19.56
CA GLU A 179 19.12 51.43 18.92
C GLU A 179 18.98 51.70 17.42
N ARG A 180 19.44 52.87 16.93
CA ARG A 180 19.33 53.22 15.50
C ARG A 180 20.28 52.47 14.56
N SER A 181 21.29 51.76 15.09
CA SER A 181 22.26 51.03 14.26
C SER A 181 22.13 49.51 14.35
N ARG A 182 21.15 48.97 15.10
CA ARG A 182 20.82 47.53 15.15
C ARG A 182 19.56 47.15 14.38
N GLN A 183 18.87 48.11 13.76
CA GLN A 183 17.65 47.85 12.99
C GLN A 183 17.89 47.47 11.51
N ASN A 184 19.14 47.39 11.04
CA ASN A 184 19.47 47.01 9.66
C ASN A 184 20.16 45.64 9.49
N ASP A 185 20.28 44.83 10.55
CA ASP A 185 20.52 43.37 10.44
C ASP A 185 19.21 42.61 10.70
N ALA A 186 18.13 43.13 10.10
CA ALA A 186 16.86 42.44 10.04
C ALA A 186 17.04 41.24 9.09
N SER A 187 17.03 40.04 9.68
CA SER A 187 16.48 38.80 9.10
C SER A 187 16.44 38.79 7.57
N LEU A 188 17.43 38.14 6.94
CA LEU A 188 17.20 37.54 5.63
C LEU A 188 15.83 36.84 5.70
N PRO A 189 14.88 37.14 4.79
CA PRO A 189 13.57 36.53 4.82
C PRO A 189 13.76 35.02 4.86
N ASN A 190 13.21 34.35 5.87
CA ASN A 190 13.23 32.90 5.91
C ASN A 190 12.55 32.32 4.65
N GLU A 191 11.68 33.11 4.01
CA GLU A 191 11.11 32.89 2.67
C GLU A 191 12.19 32.76 1.58
N ASP A 192 13.17 33.67 1.46
CA ASP A 192 14.22 33.57 0.43
C ASP A 192 15.06 32.29 0.59
N LEU A 193 15.32 31.88 1.83
CA LEU A 193 16.04 30.63 2.13
C LEU A 193 15.18 29.39 1.92
N GLU A 194 13.87 29.49 2.10
CA GLU A 194 12.91 28.41 1.80
C GLU A 194 12.71 28.29 0.28
N GLU A 195 12.59 29.39 -0.45
CA GLU A 195 12.56 29.43 -1.92
C GLU A 195 13.86 28.86 -2.51
N MET A 196 15.03 29.26 -2.00
CA MET A 196 16.30 28.67 -2.44
C MET A 196 16.40 27.17 -2.14
N LYS A 197 15.80 26.68 -1.03
CA LYS A 197 15.73 25.24 -0.73
C LYS A 197 14.75 24.53 -1.66
N GLU A 198 13.63 25.14 -1.99
CA GLU A 198 12.68 24.60 -2.96
C GLU A 198 13.28 24.56 -4.37
N GLU A 199 14.03 25.58 -4.78
CA GLU A 199 14.79 25.57 -6.03
C GLU A 199 15.89 24.51 -6.02
N MET A 200 16.66 24.39 -4.95
CA MET A 200 17.70 23.36 -4.83
C MET A 200 17.13 21.95 -4.82
N THR A 201 15.99 21.72 -4.18
CA THR A 201 15.31 20.41 -4.24
C THR A 201 14.74 20.13 -5.63
N SER A 202 14.29 21.16 -6.34
CA SER A 202 13.84 21.04 -7.73
C SER A 202 14.98 20.73 -8.70
N ILE A 203 16.12 21.41 -8.57
CA ILE A 203 17.35 21.12 -9.32
C ILE A 203 17.83 19.71 -9.02
N ARG A 204 17.84 19.32 -7.74
CA ARG A 204 18.21 17.96 -7.33
C ARG A 204 17.29 16.92 -7.97
N ARG A 205 15.98 17.12 -7.97
CA ARG A 205 15.01 16.21 -8.63
C ARG A 205 15.26 16.12 -10.14
N LEU A 206 15.54 17.24 -10.81
CA LEU A 206 15.87 17.26 -12.24
C LEU A 206 17.18 16.53 -12.54
N LEU A 207 18.22 16.74 -11.74
CA LEU A 207 19.49 16.03 -11.88
C LEU A 207 19.32 14.53 -11.59
N GLU A 208 18.56 14.15 -10.57
CA GLU A 208 18.22 12.74 -10.29
C GLU A 208 17.50 12.09 -11.47
N HIS A 209 16.55 12.79 -12.11
CA HIS A 209 15.86 12.33 -13.32
C HIS A 209 16.80 12.23 -14.54
N GLN A 210 17.71 13.19 -14.75
CA GLN A 210 18.64 13.14 -15.88
C GLN A 210 19.72 12.07 -15.70
N VAL A 211 20.28 11.94 -14.49
CA VAL A 211 21.31 10.95 -14.18
C VAL A 211 20.75 9.53 -14.28
N SER A 212 19.54 9.28 -13.76
CA SER A 212 18.89 7.97 -13.90
C SER A 212 18.63 7.61 -15.37
N GLY A 213 18.23 8.57 -16.20
CA GLY A 213 18.08 8.37 -17.65
C GLY A 213 19.39 8.04 -18.37
N LEU A 214 20.49 8.70 -18.00
CA LEU A 214 21.83 8.45 -18.57
C LEU A 214 22.40 7.09 -18.15
N MET A 215 22.20 6.69 -16.89
CA MET A 215 22.61 5.36 -16.42
C MET A 215 21.89 4.25 -17.20
N TRP A 216 20.59 4.43 -17.46
CA TRP A 216 19.83 3.50 -18.29
C TRP A 216 20.32 3.44 -19.74
N GLN A 217 20.65 4.57 -20.35
CA GLN A 217 21.21 4.61 -21.71
C GLN A 217 22.59 3.93 -21.80
N GLU A 218 23.41 4.04 -20.76
CA GLU A 218 24.71 3.37 -20.71
C GLU A 218 24.52 1.84 -20.60
N VAL A 219 23.56 1.37 -19.78
CA VAL A 219 23.22 -0.06 -19.70
C VAL A 219 22.66 -0.58 -21.03
N GLU A 220 21.78 0.15 -21.69
CA GLU A 220 21.27 -0.22 -23.03
C GLU A 220 22.37 -0.35 -24.09
N ARG A 221 23.42 0.48 -23.98
CA ARG A 221 24.55 0.47 -24.92
C ARG A 221 25.56 -0.63 -24.61
N ARG A 222 25.86 -0.87 -23.33
CA ARG A 222 26.84 -1.88 -22.92
C ARG A 222 26.27 -3.28 -22.95
N GLU A 223 25.05 -3.45 -22.46
CA GLU A 223 24.42 -4.75 -22.23
C GLU A 223 22.97 -4.74 -22.77
N PRO A 224 22.78 -4.76 -24.10
CA PRO A 224 21.46 -4.65 -24.71
C PRO A 224 20.53 -5.83 -24.33
N LEU A 225 21.10 -7.03 -24.17
CA LEU A 225 20.35 -8.21 -23.71
C LEU A 225 19.77 -7.99 -22.32
N ARG A 226 20.58 -7.46 -21.39
CA ARG A 226 20.16 -7.19 -20.02
C ARG A 226 19.05 -6.15 -19.97
N ALA A 227 19.22 -5.04 -20.69
CA ALA A 227 18.22 -3.99 -20.76
C ALA A 227 16.88 -4.50 -21.33
N MET A 228 16.93 -5.37 -22.35
CA MET A 228 15.75 -6.03 -22.91
C MET A 228 15.06 -6.92 -21.85
N LEU A 229 15.82 -7.70 -21.08
CA LEU A 229 15.27 -8.59 -20.05
C LEU A 229 14.62 -7.81 -18.90
N ILE A 230 15.24 -6.73 -18.43
CA ILE A 230 14.68 -5.90 -17.36
C ILE A 230 13.37 -5.27 -17.82
N LYS A 231 13.34 -4.64 -19.01
CA LYS A 231 12.10 -4.08 -19.58
C LYS A 231 10.98 -5.11 -19.69
N ARG A 232 11.33 -6.34 -20.08
CA ARG A 232 10.34 -7.43 -20.20
C ARG A 232 9.83 -7.90 -18.83
N LEU A 233 10.69 -7.99 -17.81
CA LEU A 233 10.27 -8.29 -16.43
C LEU A 233 9.41 -7.18 -15.83
N GLU A 234 9.75 -5.92 -16.06
CA GLU A 234 8.95 -4.77 -15.62
C GLU A 234 7.56 -4.77 -16.26
N ARG A 235 7.46 -5.11 -17.56
CA ARG A 235 6.17 -5.33 -18.23
C ARG A 235 5.36 -6.48 -17.63
N MET A 236 6.03 -7.52 -17.12
CA MET A 236 5.38 -8.60 -16.39
C MET A 236 4.87 -8.15 -14.99
N GLY A 237 5.16 -6.92 -14.58
CA GLY A 237 4.81 -6.36 -13.27
C GLY A 237 5.88 -6.57 -12.19
N VAL A 238 7.06 -7.11 -12.55
CA VAL A 238 8.14 -7.32 -11.60
C VAL A 238 8.77 -5.99 -11.19
N SER A 239 9.14 -5.84 -9.91
CA SER A 239 9.81 -4.62 -9.44
C SER A 239 11.14 -4.41 -10.15
N SER A 240 11.48 -3.15 -10.44
CA SER A 240 12.74 -2.76 -11.07
C SER A 240 13.96 -3.32 -10.33
N ASP A 241 13.92 -3.30 -9.00
CA ASP A 241 15.02 -3.79 -8.15
C ASP A 241 15.20 -5.30 -8.30
N LEU A 242 14.11 -6.06 -8.31
CA LEU A 242 14.17 -7.52 -8.49
C LEU A 242 14.53 -7.88 -9.92
N ALA A 243 14.03 -7.13 -10.90
CA ALA A 243 14.35 -7.34 -12.31
C ALA A 243 15.83 -7.11 -12.61
N ASP A 244 16.41 -6.04 -12.06
CA ASP A 244 17.84 -5.73 -12.20
C ASP A 244 18.72 -6.80 -11.52
N GLN A 245 18.35 -7.21 -10.30
CA GLN A 245 19.03 -8.30 -9.58
C GLN A 245 19.02 -9.62 -10.34
N LEU A 246 17.87 -10.00 -10.91
CA LEU A 246 17.73 -11.26 -11.64
C LEU A 246 18.46 -11.21 -12.99
N ALA A 247 18.48 -10.05 -13.65
CA ALA A 247 19.19 -9.87 -14.91
C ALA A 247 20.72 -9.97 -14.73
N CYS A 248 21.28 -9.61 -13.57
CA CYS A 248 22.70 -9.82 -13.24
C CYS A 248 23.17 -11.28 -13.33
N TYR A 249 22.27 -12.25 -13.10
CA TYR A 249 22.66 -13.66 -13.04
C TYR A 249 22.76 -14.32 -14.41
N ILE A 250 22.40 -13.63 -15.49
CA ILE A 250 22.39 -14.18 -16.85
C ILE A 250 23.65 -13.74 -17.59
N PRO A 251 24.49 -14.68 -18.08
CA PRO A 251 25.63 -14.36 -18.91
C PRO A 251 25.22 -13.75 -20.25
N GLU A 252 25.99 -12.75 -20.70
CA GLU A 252 25.78 -12.03 -21.96
C GLU A 252 25.84 -12.92 -23.21
N ASP A 253 26.57 -14.04 -23.15
CA ASP A 253 26.74 -14.98 -24.26
C ASP A 253 25.48 -15.84 -24.55
N THR A 254 24.44 -15.71 -23.73
CA THR A 254 23.23 -16.54 -23.83
C THR A 254 22.28 -15.99 -24.90
N PRO A 255 21.77 -16.83 -25.83
CA PRO A 255 20.81 -16.34 -26.83
C PRO A 255 19.50 -15.89 -26.14
N PRO A 256 18.81 -14.86 -26.68
CA PRO A 256 17.67 -14.22 -26.00
C PRO A 256 16.54 -15.17 -25.57
N THR A 257 16.23 -16.19 -26.39
CA THR A 257 15.16 -17.17 -26.11
C THR A 257 15.51 -18.10 -24.96
N LYS A 258 16.80 -18.47 -24.82
CA LYS A 258 17.28 -19.27 -23.68
C LYS A 258 17.47 -18.41 -22.44
N ALA A 259 17.92 -17.17 -22.61
CA ALA A 259 18.06 -16.20 -21.54
C ALA A 259 16.72 -15.95 -20.84
N TRP A 260 15.63 -15.74 -21.60
CA TRP A 260 14.29 -15.57 -21.03
C TRP A 260 13.81 -16.79 -20.24
N LYS A 261 13.98 -18.00 -20.80
CA LYS A 261 13.60 -19.24 -20.09
C LYS A 261 14.42 -19.45 -18.81
N ALA A 262 15.72 -19.14 -18.86
CA ALA A 262 16.59 -19.20 -17.70
C ALA A 262 16.16 -18.19 -16.63
N LEU A 263 15.80 -16.96 -17.04
CA LEU A 263 15.29 -15.91 -16.16
C LEU A 263 14.01 -16.34 -15.45
N LEU A 264 13.05 -16.90 -16.18
CA LEU A 264 11.82 -17.45 -15.58
C LEU A 264 12.12 -18.59 -14.60
N GLY A 265 13.12 -19.43 -14.90
CA GLY A 265 13.62 -20.44 -13.96
C GLY A 265 14.15 -19.81 -12.67
N LEU A 266 14.99 -18.77 -12.78
CA LEU A 266 15.52 -18.03 -11.63
C LEU A 266 14.41 -17.38 -10.80
N VAL A 267 13.43 -16.72 -11.44
CA VAL A 267 12.26 -16.17 -10.75
C VAL A 267 11.54 -17.29 -10.00
N SER A 268 11.33 -18.43 -10.64
CA SER A 268 10.65 -19.59 -10.04
C SER A 268 11.39 -20.10 -8.80
N ASP A 269 12.72 -20.15 -8.84
CA ASP A 269 13.54 -20.61 -7.72
C ASP A 269 13.56 -19.62 -6.55
N GLN A 270 13.36 -18.32 -6.82
CA GLN A 270 13.29 -17.28 -5.78
C GLN A 270 11.93 -17.20 -5.09
N VAL A 271 10.85 -17.73 -5.68
CA VAL A 271 9.51 -17.64 -5.08
C VAL A 271 9.40 -18.60 -3.89
N PRO A 272 9.26 -18.08 -2.65
CA PRO A 272 9.07 -18.93 -1.48
C PRO A 272 7.69 -19.62 -1.53
N VAL A 273 7.67 -20.93 -1.36
CA VAL A 273 6.44 -21.74 -1.28
C VAL A 273 6.40 -22.52 0.01
N ALA A 274 5.21 -22.67 0.57
CA ALA A 274 5.01 -23.39 1.83
C ALA A 274 5.38 -24.88 1.65
N LYS A 275 6.30 -25.37 2.49
CA LYS A 275 6.76 -26.78 2.44
C LYS A 275 5.73 -27.78 2.96
N GLN A 276 4.83 -27.31 3.84
CA GLN A 276 3.80 -28.14 4.46
C GLN A 276 2.42 -27.68 4.02
N ASP A 277 1.60 -28.64 3.61
CA ASP A 277 0.21 -28.42 3.26
C ASP A 277 -0.63 -28.21 4.53
N ILE A 278 -1.43 -27.14 4.53
CA ILE A 278 -2.40 -26.79 5.59
C ILE A 278 -3.29 -27.99 5.92
N LEU A 279 -3.77 -28.71 4.91
CA LEU A 279 -4.69 -29.84 5.06
C LEU A 279 -4.01 -31.05 5.73
N LYS A 280 -2.76 -31.32 5.39
CA LYS A 280 -1.99 -32.43 5.95
C LYS A 280 -1.57 -32.15 7.39
N ARG A 281 -1.17 -30.91 7.68
CA ARG A 281 -0.76 -30.48 9.01
C ARG A 281 -1.92 -30.54 10.01
N GLY A 282 -3.10 -30.07 9.61
CA GLY A 282 -4.23 -29.90 10.53
C GLY A 282 -3.97 -28.82 11.58
N GLY A 283 -4.84 -28.77 12.59
CA GLY A 283 -4.83 -27.77 13.66
C GLY A 283 -5.71 -26.55 13.36
N VAL A 284 -5.43 -25.46 14.08
CA VAL A 284 -6.16 -24.20 13.92
C VAL A 284 -5.48 -23.33 12.86
N VAL A 285 -6.26 -22.87 11.90
CA VAL A 285 -5.80 -22.05 10.77
C VAL A 285 -6.67 -20.81 10.67
N ALA A 286 -6.05 -19.64 10.78
CA ALA A 286 -6.74 -18.35 10.68
C ALA A 286 -6.38 -17.66 9.36
N LEU A 287 -7.38 -17.23 8.60
CA LEU A 287 -7.18 -16.45 7.39
C LEU A 287 -7.32 -14.97 7.70
N LEU A 288 -6.24 -14.21 7.49
CA LEU A 288 -6.16 -12.77 7.74
C LEU A 288 -6.06 -12.00 6.42
N GLY A 289 -6.40 -10.71 6.44
CA GLY A 289 -6.26 -9.84 5.28
C GLY A 289 -7.38 -8.80 5.13
N PRO A 290 -7.23 -7.85 4.18
CA PRO A 290 -8.18 -6.76 4.02
C PRO A 290 -9.56 -7.24 3.55
N THR A 291 -10.55 -6.34 3.58
CA THR A 291 -11.91 -6.65 3.10
C THR A 291 -11.91 -6.98 1.60
N GLY A 292 -12.81 -7.86 1.16
CA GLY A 292 -13.00 -8.14 -0.27
C GLY A 292 -11.93 -8.95 -0.99
N VAL A 293 -10.86 -9.40 -0.30
CA VAL A 293 -9.79 -10.23 -0.90
C VAL A 293 -10.18 -11.70 -1.11
N GLY A 294 -11.31 -12.15 -0.55
CA GLY A 294 -11.80 -13.52 -0.71
C GLY A 294 -11.49 -14.48 0.45
N LYS A 295 -11.34 -13.98 1.69
CA LYS A 295 -11.10 -14.82 2.89
C LYS A 295 -12.18 -15.88 3.11
N THR A 296 -13.44 -15.46 3.26
CA THR A 296 -14.60 -16.36 3.46
C THR A 296 -14.70 -17.43 2.37
N THR A 297 -14.52 -17.03 1.11
CA THR A 297 -14.52 -17.98 -0.03
C THR A 297 -13.34 -18.94 0.05
N THR A 298 -12.15 -18.47 0.43
CA THR A 298 -10.96 -19.31 0.60
C THR A 298 -11.14 -20.30 1.75
N VAL A 299 -11.71 -19.87 2.88
CA VAL A 299 -12.10 -20.77 3.99
C VAL A 299 -13.05 -21.86 3.50
N ALA A 300 -14.10 -21.49 2.75
CA ALA A 300 -15.05 -22.46 2.22
C ALA A 300 -14.38 -23.47 1.26
N LYS A 301 -13.46 -23.01 0.39
CA LYS A 301 -12.70 -23.89 -0.52
C LYS A 301 -11.79 -24.86 0.23
N LEU A 302 -11.05 -24.37 1.23
CA LEU A 302 -10.21 -25.21 2.08
C LEU A 302 -11.04 -26.21 2.87
N ALA A 303 -12.17 -25.79 3.43
CA ALA A 303 -13.08 -26.65 4.18
C ALA A 303 -13.69 -27.74 3.29
N ALA A 304 -14.13 -27.39 2.08
CA ALA A 304 -14.68 -28.35 1.13
C ALA A 304 -13.64 -29.40 0.72
N ARG A 305 -12.41 -28.95 0.43
CA ARG A 305 -11.30 -29.86 0.10
C ARG A 305 -10.94 -30.77 1.27
N ALA A 306 -10.88 -30.22 2.49
CA ALA A 306 -10.63 -30.99 3.72
C ALA A 306 -11.75 -32.00 4.01
N ALA A 307 -13.01 -31.61 3.81
CA ALA A 307 -14.17 -32.46 4.03
C ALA A 307 -14.25 -33.61 3.01
N MET A 308 -13.83 -33.37 1.77
CA MET A 308 -13.71 -34.42 0.75
C MET A 308 -12.57 -35.40 1.05
N GLU A 309 -11.44 -34.92 1.58
CA GLU A 309 -10.27 -35.76 1.83
C GLU A 309 -10.34 -36.54 3.16
N TYR A 310 -10.88 -35.91 4.21
CA TYR A 310 -10.88 -36.45 5.57
C TYR A 310 -12.27 -36.65 6.17
N GLY A 311 -13.33 -36.25 5.48
CA GLY A 311 -14.70 -36.29 5.99
C GLY A 311 -15.12 -34.99 6.71
N ALA A 312 -16.39 -34.64 6.58
CA ALA A 312 -16.97 -33.42 7.16
C ALA A 312 -16.86 -33.38 8.70
N ASP A 313 -16.86 -34.55 9.35
CA ASP A 313 -16.66 -34.68 10.79
C ASP A 313 -15.25 -34.32 11.26
N ASN A 314 -14.28 -34.14 10.37
CA ASN A 314 -12.93 -33.76 10.78
C ASN A 314 -12.64 -32.27 10.58
N VAL A 315 -13.62 -31.51 10.09
CA VAL A 315 -13.47 -30.11 9.71
C VAL A 315 -14.48 -29.25 10.46
N ALA A 316 -14.01 -28.17 11.04
CA ALA A 316 -14.83 -27.16 11.70
C ALA A 316 -14.57 -25.77 11.11
N LEU A 317 -15.62 -24.97 11.03
CA LEU A 317 -15.59 -23.60 10.56
C LEU A 317 -15.96 -22.65 11.70
N VAL A 318 -15.18 -21.59 11.87
CA VAL A 318 -15.44 -20.53 12.84
C VAL A 318 -15.44 -19.19 12.12
N SER A 319 -16.49 -18.40 12.31
CA SER A 319 -16.58 -17.02 11.81
C SER A 319 -16.34 -16.06 12.95
N THR A 320 -15.39 -15.13 12.79
CA THR A 320 -15.27 -13.96 13.66
C THR A 320 -15.78 -12.67 13.01
N ASP A 321 -16.16 -12.71 11.72
CA ASP A 321 -16.84 -11.59 11.06
C ASP A 321 -18.30 -11.50 11.50
N THR A 322 -18.55 -10.70 12.54
CA THR A 322 -19.91 -10.43 13.06
C THR A 322 -20.50 -9.12 12.52
N TYR A 323 -19.70 -8.32 11.82
CA TYR A 323 -20.12 -7.06 11.23
C TYR A 323 -20.82 -7.26 9.88
N ARG A 324 -20.34 -8.21 9.07
CA ARG A 324 -20.92 -8.48 7.75
C ARG A 324 -21.92 -9.63 7.84
N ILE A 325 -23.20 -9.27 8.03
CA ILE A 325 -24.32 -10.22 8.11
C ILE A 325 -24.26 -11.26 6.97
N GLY A 326 -24.00 -10.81 5.74
CA GLY A 326 -23.92 -11.70 4.57
C GLY A 326 -22.71 -12.63 4.55
N ALA A 327 -21.58 -12.28 5.19
CA ALA A 327 -20.40 -13.15 5.25
C ALA A 327 -20.66 -14.35 6.17
N HIS A 328 -21.27 -14.09 7.34
CA HIS A 328 -21.66 -15.15 8.26
C HIS A 328 -22.67 -16.12 7.62
N GLU A 329 -23.72 -15.59 6.99
CA GLU A 329 -24.74 -16.41 6.32
C GLU A 329 -24.14 -17.23 5.17
N GLN A 330 -23.24 -16.63 4.38
CA GLN A 330 -22.53 -17.32 3.32
C GLN A 330 -21.71 -18.50 3.84
N LEU A 331 -20.92 -18.31 4.92
CA LEU A 331 -20.14 -19.41 5.51
C LEU A 331 -21.04 -20.49 6.13
N ALA A 332 -22.16 -20.10 6.74
CA ALA A 332 -23.14 -21.02 7.30
C ALA A 332 -23.82 -21.88 6.23
N ILE A 333 -24.16 -21.30 5.08
CA ILE A 333 -24.70 -22.03 3.92
C ILE A 333 -23.67 -23.05 3.42
N TYR A 334 -22.42 -22.63 3.23
CA TYR A 334 -21.34 -23.53 2.83
C TYR A 334 -21.18 -24.69 3.82
N GLY A 335 -21.12 -24.41 5.12
CA GLY A 335 -21.03 -25.45 6.15
C GLY A 335 -22.21 -26.43 6.13
N ARG A 336 -23.44 -25.94 5.93
CA ARG A 336 -24.63 -26.80 5.80
C ARG A 336 -24.56 -27.69 4.56
N ILE A 337 -24.06 -27.19 3.44
CA ILE A 337 -23.89 -27.97 2.20
C ILE A 337 -22.84 -29.07 2.40
N MET A 338 -21.73 -28.75 3.06
CA MET A 338 -20.62 -29.70 3.29
C MET A 338 -20.87 -30.65 4.47
N GLY A 339 -21.82 -30.33 5.36
CA GLY A 339 -22.02 -31.04 6.62
C GLY A 339 -21.01 -30.66 7.72
N CYS A 340 -20.24 -29.59 7.54
CA CYS A 340 -19.27 -29.13 8.53
C CYS A 340 -19.94 -28.23 9.59
N PRO A 341 -19.66 -28.40 10.89
CA PRO A 341 -20.13 -27.49 11.93
C PRO A 341 -19.56 -26.08 11.73
N VAL A 342 -20.46 -25.08 11.76
CA VAL A 342 -20.11 -23.65 11.72
C VAL A 342 -20.44 -23.01 13.06
N LYS A 343 -19.47 -22.32 13.66
CA LYS A 343 -19.62 -21.55 14.89
C LYS A 343 -19.31 -20.09 14.64
N VAL A 344 -19.85 -19.23 15.48
CA VAL A 344 -19.56 -17.79 15.48
C VAL A 344 -18.89 -17.46 16.79
N ALA A 345 -17.84 -16.66 16.74
CA ALA A 345 -17.20 -16.10 17.91
C ALA A 345 -17.17 -14.57 17.74
N LYS A 346 -17.71 -13.85 18.72
CA LYS A 346 -17.74 -12.38 18.73
C LYS A 346 -16.46 -11.80 19.30
N ASP A 347 -15.93 -12.45 20.32
CA ASP A 347 -14.80 -11.99 21.11
C ASP A 347 -13.69 -13.04 21.15
N SER A 348 -12.50 -12.62 21.57
CA SER A 348 -11.34 -13.50 21.74
C SER A 348 -11.62 -14.68 22.67
N ASN A 349 -12.30 -14.43 23.79
CA ASN A 349 -12.59 -15.47 24.79
C ASN A 349 -13.57 -16.51 24.24
N GLU A 350 -14.60 -16.07 23.51
CA GLU A 350 -15.54 -16.98 22.84
C GLU A 350 -14.85 -17.79 21.74
N LEU A 351 -13.89 -17.19 21.02
CA LEU A 351 -13.08 -17.91 20.05
C LEU A 351 -12.24 -19.01 20.72
N ALA A 352 -11.64 -18.73 21.88
CA ALA A 352 -10.89 -19.69 22.67
C ALA A 352 -11.77 -20.88 23.10
N ASP A 353 -12.98 -20.58 23.63
CA ASP A 353 -13.94 -21.59 24.05
C ASP A 353 -14.40 -22.46 22.87
N VAL A 354 -14.65 -21.84 21.71
CA VAL A 354 -15.05 -22.54 20.49
C VAL A 354 -13.92 -23.44 19.98
N ILE A 355 -12.68 -22.97 19.98
CA ILE A 355 -11.51 -23.78 19.61
C ILE A 355 -11.38 -24.97 20.56
N TYR A 356 -11.51 -24.74 21.88
CA TYR A 356 -11.43 -25.80 22.89
C TYR A 356 -12.53 -26.86 22.72
N GLN A 357 -13.75 -26.45 22.38
CA GLN A 357 -14.87 -27.37 22.10
C GLN A 357 -14.64 -28.21 20.82
N LEU A 358 -13.88 -27.68 19.86
CA LEU A 358 -13.67 -28.26 18.54
C LEU A 358 -12.31 -28.95 18.41
N ARG A 359 -11.50 -29.03 19.48
CA ARG A 359 -10.16 -29.64 19.51
C ARG A 359 -10.10 -31.11 19.05
N ASN A 360 -11.23 -31.81 19.09
CA ASN A 360 -11.36 -33.18 18.60
C ASN A 360 -11.46 -33.28 17.07
N ARG A 361 -11.66 -32.15 16.39
CA ARG A 361 -11.64 -32.06 14.93
C ARG A 361 -10.19 -31.89 14.47
N ARG A 362 -9.88 -32.45 13.31
CA ARG A 362 -8.52 -32.38 12.74
C ARG A 362 -8.16 -30.97 12.27
N LEU A 363 -9.12 -30.24 11.70
CA LEU A 363 -8.89 -28.93 11.10
C LEU A 363 -9.96 -27.95 11.55
N ILE A 364 -9.54 -26.83 12.10
CA ILE A 364 -10.41 -25.71 12.47
C ILE A 364 -10.01 -24.51 11.63
N LEU A 365 -10.92 -24.05 10.76
CA LEU A 365 -10.69 -22.89 9.90
C LEU A 365 -11.42 -21.68 10.47
N VAL A 366 -10.66 -20.62 10.75
CA VAL A 366 -11.17 -19.36 11.29
C VAL A 366 -11.22 -18.32 10.16
N ASP A 367 -12.43 -17.88 9.83
CA ASP A 367 -12.68 -16.74 8.94
C ASP A 367 -12.70 -15.46 9.76
N THR A 368 -11.72 -14.57 9.53
CA THR A 368 -11.68 -13.29 10.23
C THR A 368 -12.41 -12.20 9.48
N ALA A 369 -12.93 -11.21 10.23
CA ALA A 369 -13.37 -9.96 9.64
C ALA A 369 -12.25 -9.36 8.75
N GLY A 370 -12.65 -8.67 7.67
CA GLY A 370 -11.69 -7.92 6.89
C GLY A 370 -11.17 -6.73 7.68
N MET A 371 -9.87 -6.76 7.97
CA MET A 371 -9.29 -5.85 8.95
C MET A 371 -9.16 -4.42 8.40
N GLY A 372 -9.90 -3.50 9.01
CA GLY A 372 -9.59 -2.06 9.01
C GLY A 372 -8.80 -1.69 10.28
N GLN A 373 -8.44 -0.41 10.45
CA GLN A 373 -7.61 0.11 11.58
C GLN A 373 -8.02 -0.35 12.99
N ARG A 374 -9.25 -0.84 13.20
CA ARG A 374 -9.78 -1.26 14.51
C ARG A 374 -9.44 -2.71 14.88
N ASP A 375 -9.12 -3.56 13.91
CA ASP A 375 -8.89 -5.00 14.10
C ASP A 375 -7.44 -5.38 14.45
N VAL A 376 -6.51 -4.41 14.47
CA VAL A 376 -5.14 -4.59 15.01
C VAL A 376 -5.19 -5.05 16.48
N ARG A 377 -6.27 -4.72 17.21
CA ARG A 377 -6.52 -5.21 18.57
C ARG A 377 -6.90 -6.69 18.63
N LEU A 378 -7.67 -7.19 17.65
CA LEU A 378 -8.04 -8.60 17.57
C LEU A 378 -6.80 -9.46 17.31
N SER A 379 -5.82 -8.94 16.57
CA SER A 379 -4.54 -9.62 16.36
C SER A 379 -3.64 -9.67 17.60
N GLU A 380 -3.56 -8.59 18.39
CA GLU A 380 -2.88 -8.62 19.70
C GLU A 380 -3.58 -9.61 20.65
N GLN A 381 -4.91 -9.70 20.56
CA GLN A 381 -5.69 -10.68 21.32
C GLN A 381 -5.48 -12.12 20.83
N LEU A 382 -5.26 -12.37 19.53
CA LEU A 382 -4.92 -13.69 19.02
C LEU A 382 -3.60 -14.20 19.59
N ASP A 383 -2.59 -13.33 19.77
CA ASP A 383 -1.34 -13.70 20.45
C ASP A 383 -1.57 -14.08 21.92
N THR A 384 -2.42 -13.33 22.64
CA THR A 384 -2.83 -13.67 24.01
C THR A 384 -3.56 -15.02 24.05
N LEU A 385 -4.45 -15.28 23.09
CA LEU A 385 -5.15 -16.56 22.98
C LEU A 385 -4.23 -17.73 22.68
N MET A 386 -3.19 -17.52 21.86
CA MET A 386 -2.17 -18.54 21.58
C MET A 386 -1.40 -18.92 22.85
N GLN A 387 -1.18 -17.98 23.77
CA GLN A 387 -0.55 -18.24 25.07
C GLN A 387 -1.48 -18.97 26.05
N GLU A 388 -2.78 -18.68 26.02
CA GLU A 388 -3.76 -19.27 26.93
C GLU A 388 -4.22 -20.68 26.54
N THR A 389 -4.37 -20.95 25.24
CA THR A 389 -4.93 -22.23 24.75
C THR A 389 -3.89 -23.33 24.55
N GLY A 390 -2.60 -22.98 24.45
CA GLY A 390 -1.52 -23.92 24.18
C GLY A 390 -1.54 -24.55 22.77
N GLU A 391 -2.51 -24.17 21.92
CA GLU A 391 -2.59 -24.57 20.53
C GLU A 391 -1.99 -23.50 19.62
N VAL A 392 -1.17 -23.92 18.65
CA VAL A 392 -0.53 -23.00 17.71
C VAL A 392 -1.49 -22.65 16.59
N ILE A 393 -1.96 -21.41 16.56
CA ILE A 393 -2.77 -20.86 15.47
C ILE A 393 -1.86 -20.51 14.30
N HIS A 394 -2.15 -21.07 13.13
CA HIS A 394 -1.42 -20.76 11.90
C HIS A 394 -2.13 -19.68 11.12
N SER A 395 -1.58 -18.47 11.19
CA SER A 395 -2.11 -17.31 10.49
C SER A 395 -1.60 -17.26 9.05
N TYR A 396 -2.51 -17.26 8.08
CA TYR A 396 -2.21 -17.09 6.66
C TYR A 396 -2.79 -15.78 6.14
N LEU A 397 -1.95 -15.00 5.47
CA LEU A 397 -2.37 -13.73 4.87
C LEU A 397 -2.95 -13.97 3.47
N VAL A 398 -4.21 -13.59 3.27
CA VAL A 398 -4.90 -13.70 1.97
C VAL A 398 -4.67 -12.41 1.18
N LEU A 399 -4.06 -12.55 0.02
CA LEU A 399 -3.65 -11.44 -0.85
C LEU A 399 -4.21 -11.63 -2.26
N PRO A 400 -4.89 -10.61 -2.82
CA PRO A 400 -5.44 -10.70 -4.17
C PRO A 400 -4.36 -10.46 -5.23
N ALA A 401 -4.38 -11.25 -6.30
CA ALA A 401 -3.51 -11.11 -7.46
C ALA A 401 -3.86 -9.88 -8.33
N THR A 402 -4.98 -9.20 -8.07
CA THR A 402 -5.43 -8.01 -8.79
C THR A 402 -4.95 -6.69 -8.17
N ALA A 403 -4.31 -6.75 -6.99
CA ALA A 403 -3.84 -5.55 -6.31
C ALA A 403 -2.48 -5.08 -6.84
N GLN A 404 -2.30 -3.77 -6.85
CA GLN A 404 -1.03 -3.15 -7.19
C GLN A 404 0.05 -3.45 -6.13
N ARG A 405 1.32 -3.46 -6.56
CA ARG A 405 2.49 -3.68 -5.70
C ARG A 405 2.47 -2.85 -4.41
N LYS A 406 2.16 -1.55 -4.50
CA LYS A 406 2.14 -0.65 -3.32
C LYS A 406 1.10 -1.08 -2.29
N VAL A 407 -0.10 -1.45 -2.75
CA VAL A 407 -1.20 -1.90 -1.88
C VAL A 407 -0.87 -3.23 -1.21
N LEU A 408 -0.26 -4.16 -1.96
CA LEU A 408 0.20 -5.43 -1.41
C LEU A 408 1.29 -5.24 -0.35
N GLN A 409 2.26 -4.35 -0.62
CA GLN A 409 3.33 -4.04 0.32
C GLN A 409 2.81 -3.39 1.61
N GLU A 410 1.95 -2.38 1.50
CA GLU A 410 1.30 -1.73 2.64
C GLU A 410 0.49 -2.74 3.47
N THR A 411 -0.25 -3.63 2.79
CA THR A 411 -0.99 -4.70 3.46
C THR A 411 -0.05 -5.58 4.26
N ILE A 412 1.05 -6.06 3.68
CA ILE A 412 2.02 -6.89 4.41
C ILE A 412 2.65 -6.11 5.56
N ASP A 413 3.01 -4.84 5.37
CA ASP A 413 3.60 -4.02 6.42
C ASP A 413 2.66 -3.84 7.61
N HIS A 414 1.35 -3.73 7.38
CA HIS A 414 0.35 -3.75 8.44
C HIS A 414 0.30 -5.10 9.18
N PHE A 415 0.45 -6.22 8.46
CA PHE A 415 0.40 -7.56 9.05
C PHE A 415 1.76 -8.10 9.54
N LYS A 416 2.86 -7.38 9.35
CA LYS A 416 4.22 -7.78 9.80
C LYS A 416 4.34 -7.97 11.31
N ARG A 417 3.46 -7.34 12.10
CA ARG A 417 3.42 -7.50 13.56
C ARG A 417 2.91 -8.87 14.01
N ILE A 418 2.23 -9.59 13.13
CA ILE A 418 1.62 -10.89 13.42
C ILE A 418 2.56 -12.00 12.92
N PRO A 419 2.74 -13.11 13.65
CA PRO A 419 3.49 -14.26 13.16
C PRO A 419 2.73 -14.96 12.01
N LEU A 420 3.01 -14.53 10.78
CA LEU A 420 2.42 -15.12 9.57
C LEU A 420 3.16 -16.42 9.20
N SER A 421 2.40 -17.51 9.02
CA SER A 421 2.92 -18.79 8.51
C SER A 421 3.09 -18.82 6.99
N GLY A 422 2.43 -17.90 6.27
CA GLY A 422 2.50 -17.79 4.83
C GLY A 422 1.37 -16.93 4.25
N CYS A 423 1.22 -16.96 2.93
CA CYS A 423 0.16 -16.27 2.22
C CYS A 423 -0.63 -17.17 1.26
N ILE A 424 -1.83 -16.73 0.90
CA ILE A 424 -2.69 -17.39 -0.09
C ILE A 424 -3.02 -16.36 -1.17
N MET A 425 -2.72 -16.70 -2.42
CA MET A 425 -3.03 -15.87 -3.58
C MET A 425 -4.47 -16.11 -4.02
N THR A 426 -5.26 -15.04 -4.19
CA THR A 426 -6.66 -15.12 -4.65
C THR A 426 -6.89 -14.29 -5.91
N LYS A 427 -8.04 -14.48 -6.57
CA LYS A 427 -8.45 -13.71 -7.76
C LYS A 427 -7.45 -13.76 -8.91
N LEU A 428 -6.79 -14.91 -9.09
CA LEU A 428 -5.87 -15.12 -10.20
C LEU A 428 -6.60 -15.05 -11.57
N ASP A 429 -7.87 -15.43 -11.61
CA ASP A 429 -8.75 -15.40 -12.78
C ASP A 429 -9.12 -13.98 -13.25
N GLU A 430 -9.03 -12.99 -12.36
CA GLU A 430 -9.35 -11.59 -12.64
C GLU A 430 -8.08 -10.74 -12.85
N SER A 431 -6.89 -11.36 -12.77
CA SER A 431 -5.61 -10.64 -12.81
C SER A 431 -5.09 -10.44 -14.23
N LEU A 432 -4.64 -9.23 -14.52
CA LEU A 432 -3.95 -8.86 -15.77
C LEU A 432 -2.43 -9.11 -15.69
N SER A 433 -1.86 -9.04 -14.49
CA SER A 433 -0.43 -9.14 -14.24
C SER A 433 -0.16 -9.77 -12.89
N LEU A 434 0.83 -10.66 -12.84
CA LEU A 434 1.22 -11.39 -11.62
C LEU A 434 2.58 -11.00 -11.08
N GLY A 435 3.37 -10.22 -11.83
CA GLY A 435 4.70 -9.82 -11.39
C GLY A 435 4.68 -8.97 -10.12
N GLU A 436 3.62 -8.21 -9.88
CA GLU A 436 3.46 -7.40 -8.68
C GLU A 436 3.38 -8.31 -7.44
N PHE A 437 2.56 -9.35 -7.51
CA PHE A 437 2.41 -10.33 -6.45
C PHE A 437 3.73 -11.08 -6.22
N VAL A 438 4.34 -11.59 -7.29
CA VAL A 438 5.63 -12.31 -7.21
C VAL A 438 6.71 -11.45 -6.57
N SER A 439 6.82 -10.19 -6.97
CA SER A 439 7.83 -9.27 -6.42
C SER A 439 7.67 -9.07 -4.93
N VAL A 440 6.44 -8.83 -4.48
CA VAL A 440 6.14 -8.57 -3.08
C VAL A 440 6.40 -9.81 -2.22
N VAL A 441 6.02 -10.99 -2.72
CA VAL A 441 6.24 -12.27 -2.05
C VAL A 441 7.73 -12.58 -1.90
N VAL A 442 8.52 -12.36 -2.96
CA VAL A 442 9.98 -12.56 -2.95
C VAL A 442 10.64 -11.54 -2.00
N GLN A 443 10.27 -10.27 -2.08
CA GLN A 443 10.87 -9.20 -1.25
C GLN A 443 10.60 -9.36 0.25
N ASN A 444 9.42 -9.85 0.63
CA ASN A 444 9.07 -10.08 2.04
C ASN A 444 9.33 -11.52 2.51
N ALA A 445 9.89 -12.38 1.64
CA ALA A 445 10.16 -13.79 1.91
C ALA A 445 8.93 -14.56 2.48
N LEU A 446 7.73 -14.23 2.02
CA LEU A 446 6.48 -14.80 2.54
C LEU A 446 6.08 -16.06 1.74
N PRO A 447 6.06 -17.26 2.33
CA PRO A 447 5.78 -18.48 1.57
C PRO A 447 4.31 -18.55 1.10
N VAL A 448 4.11 -18.76 -0.20
CA VAL A 448 2.78 -18.96 -0.78
C VAL A 448 2.34 -20.40 -0.56
N ALA A 449 1.17 -20.61 0.05
CA ALA A 449 0.62 -21.95 0.31
C ALA A 449 -0.36 -22.39 -0.77
N TYR A 450 -1.27 -21.51 -1.14
CA TYR A 450 -2.38 -21.81 -2.05
C TYR A 450 -2.60 -20.70 -3.08
N ILE A 451 -3.19 -21.10 -4.19
CA ILE A 451 -3.58 -20.23 -5.30
C ILE A 451 -5.04 -20.51 -5.62
N ALA A 452 -5.90 -19.48 -5.57
CA ALA A 452 -7.29 -19.55 -5.96
C ALA A 452 -7.49 -18.81 -7.30
N ASN A 453 -8.05 -19.53 -8.28
CA ASN A 453 -8.11 -19.17 -9.69
C ASN A 453 -9.52 -19.21 -10.28
N GLY A 454 -10.53 -18.86 -9.48
CA GLY A 454 -11.93 -18.87 -9.89
C GLY A 454 -12.88 -18.80 -8.70
N GLN A 455 -14.18 -18.95 -8.96
CA GLN A 455 -15.24 -18.79 -7.96
C GLN A 455 -15.84 -20.11 -7.46
N ARG A 456 -15.58 -21.22 -8.14
CA ARG A 456 -16.16 -22.53 -7.81
C ARG A 456 -15.53 -23.11 -6.55
N VAL A 457 -16.37 -23.74 -5.74
CA VAL A 457 -15.98 -24.45 -4.51
C VAL A 457 -16.27 -25.93 -4.74
N PRO A 458 -15.30 -26.86 -4.59
CA PRO A 458 -13.89 -26.68 -4.16
C PRO A 458 -12.86 -26.52 -5.28
N GLU A 459 -13.28 -26.63 -6.55
CA GLU A 459 -12.38 -26.85 -7.70
C GLU A 459 -11.31 -25.76 -7.90
N ASP A 460 -11.66 -24.50 -7.65
CA ASP A 460 -10.81 -23.35 -7.99
C ASP A 460 -9.83 -23.00 -6.85
N ILE A 461 -9.14 -23.99 -6.28
CA ILE A 461 -8.01 -23.83 -5.36
C ILE A 461 -6.95 -24.91 -5.55
N VAL A 462 -5.70 -24.48 -5.75
CA VAL A 462 -4.55 -25.37 -5.98
C VAL A 462 -3.41 -25.04 -5.03
N ILE A 463 -2.60 -26.05 -4.71
CA ILE A 463 -1.38 -25.85 -3.94
C ILE A 463 -0.43 -25.00 -4.78
N ALA A 464 0.20 -24.01 -4.15
CA ALA A 464 1.12 -23.11 -4.85
C ALA A 464 2.32 -23.88 -5.39
N GLN A 465 2.61 -23.70 -6.67
CA GLN A 465 3.82 -24.20 -7.31
C GLN A 465 4.54 -23.04 -7.98
N PRO A 466 5.85 -22.84 -7.72
CA PRO A 466 6.57 -21.69 -8.27
C PRO A 466 6.53 -21.67 -9.80
N LYS A 467 6.69 -22.85 -10.42
CA LYS A 467 6.67 -23.00 -11.88
C LYS A 467 5.32 -22.62 -12.48
N TYR A 468 4.22 -22.98 -11.80
CA TYR A 468 2.88 -22.63 -12.23
C TYR A 468 2.63 -21.13 -12.17
N MET A 469 3.06 -20.46 -11.09
CA MET A 469 2.91 -19.01 -10.94
C MET A 469 3.65 -18.24 -12.04
N VAL A 470 4.92 -18.61 -12.27
CA VAL A 470 5.74 -17.93 -13.28
C VAL A 470 5.28 -18.24 -14.70
N ALA A 471 4.86 -19.47 -14.99
CA ALA A 471 4.27 -19.82 -16.28
C ALA A 471 2.99 -19.02 -16.55
N LYS A 472 2.12 -18.87 -15.53
CA LYS A 472 0.91 -18.05 -15.63
C LYS A 472 1.23 -16.56 -15.80
N ALA A 473 2.26 -16.05 -15.13
CA ALA A 473 2.71 -14.68 -15.33
C ALA A 473 3.20 -14.43 -16.76
N ASN A 474 3.96 -15.37 -17.33
CA ASN A 474 4.41 -15.28 -18.72
C ASN A 474 3.24 -15.39 -19.72
N GLU A 475 2.26 -16.26 -19.47
CA GLU A 475 1.05 -16.38 -20.30
C GLU A 475 0.26 -15.05 -20.32
N LEU A 476 0.12 -14.38 -19.18
CA LEU A 476 -0.57 -13.09 -19.10
C LEU A 476 0.21 -11.99 -19.82
N LEU A 477 1.54 -11.98 -19.71
CA LEU A 477 2.41 -11.06 -20.46
C LEU A 477 2.29 -11.24 -21.98
N GLU A 478 2.25 -12.48 -22.45
CA GLU A 478 2.10 -12.78 -23.89
C GLU A 478 0.74 -12.27 -24.39
N LYS A 479 -0.35 -12.53 -23.64
CA LYS A 479 -1.68 -12.00 -23.97
C LYS A 479 -1.72 -10.47 -24.01
N SER A 480 -1.13 -9.80 -23.02
CA SER A 480 -1.07 -8.34 -23.02
C SER A 480 -0.26 -7.77 -24.17
N THR A 481 0.76 -8.50 -24.62
CA THR A 481 1.62 -8.10 -25.76
C THR A 481 0.90 -8.31 -27.09
N ASP A 482 0.11 -9.38 -27.22
CA ASP A 482 -0.71 -9.64 -28.41
C ASP A 482 -1.84 -8.62 -28.57
N ASP A 483 -2.39 -8.13 -27.45
CA ASP A 483 -3.44 -7.09 -27.41
C ASP A 483 -2.90 -5.67 -27.68
N GLU A 484 -1.58 -5.45 -27.67
CA GLU A 484 -0.94 -4.20 -28.11
C GLU A 484 -0.46 -4.33 -29.58
N PRO A 485 -1.29 -4.00 -30.59
CA PRO A 485 -0.79 -3.84 -31.94
C PRO A 485 0.12 -2.61 -31.93
N HIS A 486 1.41 -2.82 -32.18
CA HIS A 486 2.47 -1.82 -32.37
C HIS A 486 3.30 -1.44 -31.13
N TYR A 487 4.14 -2.37 -30.68
CA TYR A 487 5.55 -2.04 -30.41
C TYR A 487 6.42 -3.28 -30.67
N TRP A 488 7.02 -3.36 -31.86
CA TRP A 488 8.04 -4.36 -32.26
C TRP A 488 7.60 -5.80 -32.55
N ASN A 489 6.55 -6.00 -33.35
CA ASN A 489 6.55 -7.14 -34.26
C ASN A 489 7.26 -6.70 -35.54
N SER A 490 8.58 -6.89 -35.59
CA SER A 490 9.25 -7.04 -36.86
C SER A 490 8.59 -8.21 -37.59
N GLU A 491 8.00 -7.91 -38.74
CA GLU A 491 7.70 -8.90 -39.76
C GLU A 491 8.99 -9.67 -40.09
N SER A 492 9.23 -10.78 -39.41
CA SER A 492 10.29 -11.71 -39.76
C SER A 492 9.89 -13.09 -39.26
N GLU A 493 8.88 -13.69 -39.91
CA GLU A 493 8.72 -15.13 -40.10
C GLU A 493 7.44 -15.42 -40.90
N ARG A 494 7.45 -15.03 -42.16
CA ARG A 494 6.81 -15.80 -43.24
C ARG A 494 7.71 -15.70 -44.45
N PHE A 495 8.60 -16.69 -44.61
CA PHE A 495 8.93 -17.35 -45.88
C PHE A 495 9.79 -18.58 -45.60
#